data_AF-A0A920RQE7-F1
#
_entry.id   AF-A0A920RQE7-F1
#
_cell.length_a   1.000
_cell.length_b   1.000
_cell.length_c   1.000
_cell.angle_alpha   90.00
_cell.angle_beta   90.00
_cell.angle_gamma   90.00
#
_symmetry.space_group_name_H-M   'P 1'
#
loop_
_entity.id
_entity.type
_entity.pdbx_description
1 polymer ?
#
loop_
_entity_poly.entity_id
_entity_poly.type
_entity_poly.pdbx_seq_one_letter_code
_entity_poly.pdbx_strand_id
1 'polypeptide(L)'
;MIAGIGTDRLRVIDSDENWSMRPDLLKQQMDIDSTHGLKPAFVCATVGTTSSGAVDPLPAIGAICRDHGAWLHVDAAMAGTAAICPEFRQMHDGLELADSYAFNPHKWMFVNFDCDCFYVADRRPLLRALSVLPDYLRNRASQSGEVVDFRDWHIPLGPPLPCPEIVVRDPQLWHPGAAAEDPLTRRVGRSVR
;
A
#
# COMPACT_ATOMS: atom_id res chain seq x y z
N MET A 1 1.49 -4.46 -21.42
CA MET A 1 1.73 -3.64 -20.21
C MET A 1 0.44 -2.94 -19.84
N ILE A 2 -0.05 -3.10 -18.60
CA ILE A 2 -1.40 -2.70 -18.18
C ILE A 2 -1.53 -1.17 -18.00
N ALA A 3 -0.50 -0.51 -17.45
CA ALA A 3 -0.50 0.94 -17.19
C ALA A 3 -0.04 1.82 -18.38
N GLY A 4 0.07 1.25 -19.59
CA GLY A 4 0.52 1.99 -20.78
C GLY A 4 2.02 2.31 -20.85
N ILE A 5 2.82 1.85 -19.88
CA ILE A 5 4.29 1.98 -19.89
C ILE A 5 4.87 0.86 -20.77
N GLY A 6 5.66 1.20 -21.79
CA GLY A 6 6.32 0.20 -22.66
C GLY A 6 7.39 -0.61 -21.92
N THR A 7 7.66 -1.84 -22.37
CA THR A 7 8.70 -2.70 -21.76
C THR A 7 10.11 -2.14 -21.93
N ASP A 8 10.33 -1.31 -22.95
CA ASP A 8 11.55 -0.53 -23.17
C ASP A 8 11.82 0.52 -22.07
N ARG A 9 10.80 0.85 -21.28
CA ARG A 9 10.86 1.80 -20.15
C ARG A 9 10.88 1.11 -18.79
N LEU A 10 10.84 -0.22 -18.76
CA LEU A 10 11.04 -0.98 -17.53
C LEU A 10 12.53 -1.15 -17.28
N ARG A 11 12.97 -0.81 -16.07
CA ARG A 11 14.35 -1.01 -15.61
C ARG A 11 14.34 -2.05 -14.51
N VAL A 12 15.15 -3.09 -14.66
CA VAL A 12 15.42 -4.06 -13.59
C VAL A 12 16.76 -3.66 -13.00
N ILE A 13 16.77 -3.36 -11.71
CA ILE A 13 17.98 -2.97 -11.00
C ILE A 13 18.58 -4.22 -10.36
N ASP A 14 19.88 -4.41 -10.51
CA ASP A 14 20.56 -5.57 -9.95
C ASP A 14 20.59 -5.54 -8.41
N SER A 15 20.67 -6.73 -7.84
CA SER A 15 20.73 -6.94 -6.40
C SER A 15 22.16 -7.18 -5.90
N ASP A 16 22.37 -7.00 -4.61
CA ASP A 16 23.60 -7.36 -3.91
C ASP A 16 23.64 -8.86 -3.53
N GLU A 17 24.65 -9.27 -2.77
CA GLU A 17 24.80 -10.63 -2.25
C GLU A 17 23.68 -11.07 -1.29
N ASN A 18 22.94 -10.12 -0.71
CA ASN A 18 21.76 -10.37 0.11
C ASN A 18 20.46 -10.36 -0.71
N TRP A 19 20.56 -10.31 -2.04
CA TRP A 19 19.44 -10.21 -2.98
C TRP A 19 18.61 -8.93 -2.83
N SER A 20 19.15 -7.91 -2.18
CA SER A 20 18.49 -6.62 -1.98
C SER A 20 18.87 -5.67 -3.10
N MET A 21 17.94 -4.82 -3.54
CA MET A 21 18.18 -3.85 -4.61
C MET A 21 19.36 -2.94 -4.26
N ARG A 22 20.28 -2.77 -5.22
CA ARG A 22 21.43 -1.86 -5.07
C ARG A 22 21.06 -0.39 -5.30
N PRO A 23 21.10 0.48 -4.28
CA PRO A 23 20.72 1.88 -4.44
C PRO A 23 21.65 2.67 -5.36
N ASP A 24 22.94 2.31 -5.40
CA ASP A 24 23.90 2.96 -6.28
C ASP A 24 23.56 2.74 -7.76
N LEU A 25 23.11 1.52 -8.11
CA LEU A 25 22.67 1.18 -9.46
C LEU A 25 21.32 1.81 -9.80
N LEU A 26 20.39 1.87 -8.84
CA LEU A 26 19.14 2.61 -8.99
C LEU A 26 19.41 4.07 -9.35
N LYS A 27 20.26 4.75 -8.56
CA LYS A 27 20.62 6.15 -8.79
C LYS A 27 21.25 6.33 -10.17
N GLN A 28 22.25 5.51 -10.50
CA GLN A 28 22.93 5.57 -11.80
C GLN A 28 21.93 5.42 -12.95
N GLN A 29 21.00 4.47 -12.86
CA GLN A 29 20.01 4.24 -13.91
C GLN A 29 19.04 5.43 -14.06
N MET A 30 18.59 6.02 -12.95
CA MET A 30 17.72 7.19 -12.97
C MET A 30 18.43 8.44 -13.51
N ASP A 31 19.71 8.62 -13.21
CA ASP A 31 20.56 9.67 -13.79
C ASP A 31 20.67 9.49 -15.31
N ILE A 32 20.99 8.26 -15.77
CA ILE A 32 21.08 7.93 -17.20
C ILE A 32 19.75 8.24 -17.89
N ASP A 33 18.63 7.75 -17.36
CA ASP A 33 17.31 7.98 -17.95
C ASP A 33 17.00 9.49 -18.03
N SER A 34 17.35 10.26 -17.00
CA SER A 34 17.20 11.72 -16.99
C SER A 34 18.04 12.40 -18.08
N THR A 35 19.29 11.99 -18.29
CA THR A 35 20.15 12.54 -19.37
C THR A 35 19.64 12.21 -20.77
N HIS A 36 18.87 11.13 -20.92
CA HIS A 36 18.21 10.75 -22.18
C HIS A 36 16.83 11.41 -22.35
N GLY A 37 16.48 12.39 -21.49
CA GLY A 37 15.21 13.11 -21.54
C GLY A 37 14.01 12.29 -21.06
N LEU A 38 14.25 11.18 -20.39
CA LEU A 38 13.20 10.39 -19.75
C LEU A 38 12.94 10.92 -18.34
N LYS A 39 11.74 10.64 -17.84
CA LYS A 39 11.37 11.00 -16.47
C LYS A 39 11.21 9.72 -15.65
N PRO A 40 12.13 9.43 -14.71
CA PRO A 40 11.90 8.42 -13.69
C PRO A 40 10.61 8.74 -12.95
N ALA A 41 9.67 7.79 -12.90
CA ALA A 41 8.31 8.05 -12.45
C ALA A 41 7.86 7.16 -11.29
N PHE A 42 8.39 5.93 -11.20
CA PHE A 42 7.94 4.93 -10.24
C PHE A 42 9.07 3.97 -9.91
N VAL A 43 9.23 3.66 -8.62
CA VAL A 43 10.14 2.66 -8.09
C VAL A 43 9.35 1.73 -7.16
N CYS A 44 9.54 0.42 -7.35
CA CYS A 44 8.97 -0.61 -6.49
C CYS A 44 10.10 -1.21 -5.65
N ALA A 45 10.15 -0.84 -4.37
CA ALA A 45 11.02 -1.48 -3.39
C ALA A 45 10.25 -2.62 -2.70
N THR A 46 10.96 -3.66 -2.30
CA THR A 46 10.35 -4.86 -1.70
C THR A 46 10.85 -5.08 -0.28
N VAL A 47 9.93 -5.28 0.66
CA VAL A 47 10.23 -5.77 2.01
C VAL A 47 9.75 -7.21 2.09
N GLY A 48 10.68 -8.15 1.92
CA GLY A 48 10.40 -9.58 1.89
C GLY A 48 10.09 -10.09 0.49
N THR A 49 11.12 -10.20 -0.37
CA THR A 49 10.99 -10.78 -1.71
C THR A 49 10.48 -12.23 -1.65
N THR A 50 9.72 -12.64 -2.66
CA THR A 50 9.09 -13.98 -2.68
C THR A 50 10.11 -15.13 -2.64
N SER A 51 11.24 -14.97 -3.31
CA SER A 51 12.20 -16.07 -3.51
C SER A 51 13.12 -16.29 -2.30
N SER A 52 13.61 -15.21 -1.68
CA SER A 52 14.65 -15.26 -0.65
C SER A 52 14.29 -14.51 0.63
N GLY A 53 13.18 -13.76 0.66
CA GLY A 53 12.81 -12.91 1.79
C GLY A 53 13.70 -11.67 1.94
N ALA A 54 14.40 -11.26 0.88
CA ALA A 54 15.28 -10.08 0.90
C ALA A 54 14.51 -8.79 1.18
N VAL A 55 15.21 -7.79 1.75
CA VAL A 55 14.64 -6.52 2.16
C VAL A 55 15.45 -5.39 1.54
N ASP A 56 14.80 -4.62 0.68
CA ASP A 56 15.42 -3.49 0.03
C ASP A 56 15.70 -2.35 1.03
N PRO A 57 16.85 -1.65 0.91
CA PRO A 57 17.22 -0.56 1.82
C PRO A 57 16.40 0.71 1.54
N LEU A 58 15.18 0.77 2.09
CA LEU A 58 14.23 1.87 1.88
C LEU A 58 14.79 3.27 2.14
N PRO A 59 15.62 3.53 3.18
CA PRO A 59 16.13 4.88 3.42
C PRO A 59 16.93 5.43 2.23
N ALA A 60 17.79 4.59 1.63
CA ALA A 60 18.60 4.99 0.48
C ALA A 60 17.75 5.13 -0.79
N ILE A 61 16.85 4.17 -1.04
CA ILE A 61 15.95 4.19 -2.19
C ILE A 61 15.01 5.40 -2.13
N GLY A 62 14.42 5.68 -0.97
CA GLY A 62 13.51 6.81 -0.77
C GLY A 62 14.18 8.16 -0.95
N ALA A 63 15.44 8.32 -0.51
CA ALA A 63 16.22 9.52 -0.80
C ALA A 63 16.40 9.74 -2.31
N ILE A 64 16.80 8.70 -3.04
CA ILE A 64 16.95 8.75 -4.50
C ILE A 64 15.62 9.07 -5.18
N CYS A 65 14.53 8.41 -4.78
CA CYS A 65 13.20 8.67 -5.36
C CYS A 65 12.79 10.13 -5.19
N ARG A 66 13.02 10.71 -4.00
CA ARG A 66 12.73 12.13 -3.73
C ARG A 66 13.57 13.07 -4.60
N ASP A 67 14.87 12.81 -4.75
CA ASP A 67 15.77 13.63 -5.58
C ASP A 67 15.32 13.68 -7.05
N HIS A 68 14.77 12.58 -7.56
CA HIS A 68 14.25 12.50 -8.93
C HIS A 68 12.75 12.80 -9.06
N GLY A 69 12.03 13.00 -7.95
CA GLY A 69 10.57 13.17 -7.93
C GLY A 69 9.80 11.95 -8.45
N ALA A 70 10.34 10.74 -8.22
CA ALA A 70 9.71 9.47 -8.56
C ALA A 70 8.84 8.96 -7.40
N TRP A 71 7.73 8.30 -7.73
CA TRP A 71 6.86 7.65 -6.75
C TRP A 71 7.55 6.41 -6.17
N LEU A 72 7.63 6.31 -4.84
CA LEU A 72 8.11 5.10 -4.15
C LEU A 72 6.94 4.26 -3.65
N HIS A 73 6.79 3.06 -4.23
CA HIS A 73 5.92 2.03 -3.69
C HIS A 73 6.75 0.98 -2.94
N VAL A 74 6.28 0.59 -1.76
CA VAL A 74 6.84 -0.53 -0.99
C VAL A 74 5.89 -1.72 -1.07
N ASP A 75 6.33 -2.77 -1.75
CA ASP A 75 5.69 -4.08 -1.75
C ASP A 75 6.19 -4.88 -0.53
N ALA A 76 5.32 -5.04 0.46
CA ALA A 76 5.57 -5.89 1.62
C ALA A 76 4.56 -7.04 1.68
N ALA A 77 4.12 -7.55 0.52
CA ALA A 77 3.06 -8.55 0.44
C ALA A 77 3.26 -9.72 1.40
N MET A 78 4.49 -10.26 1.47
CA MET A 78 4.83 -11.37 2.36
C MET A 78 5.21 -10.91 3.78
N ALA A 79 6.21 -10.03 3.91
CA ALA A 79 6.80 -9.70 5.22
C ALA A 79 6.13 -8.52 5.94
N GLY A 80 5.15 -7.84 5.34
CA GLY A 80 4.48 -6.69 5.93
C GLY A 80 3.78 -7.01 7.25
N THR A 81 3.19 -8.20 7.38
CA THR A 81 2.57 -8.68 8.63
C THR A 81 3.56 -8.75 9.80
N ALA A 82 4.87 -8.93 9.53
CA ALA A 82 5.88 -9.00 10.58
C ALA A 82 5.97 -7.69 11.40
N ALA A 83 5.58 -6.54 10.83
CA ALA A 83 5.59 -5.25 11.52
C ALA A 83 4.70 -5.19 12.78
N ILE A 84 3.76 -6.13 12.94
CA ILE A 84 2.94 -6.26 14.16
C ILE A 84 3.84 -6.54 15.37
N CYS A 85 4.84 -7.39 15.19
CA CYS A 85 5.81 -7.75 16.20
C CYS A 85 6.88 -6.66 16.30
N PRO A 86 7.06 -6.00 17.46
CA PRO A 86 8.02 -4.92 17.63
C PRO A 86 9.45 -5.24 17.17
N GLU A 87 9.90 -6.48 17.36
CA GLU A 87 11.23 -6.98 17.01
C GLU A 87 11.52 -7.03 15.50
N PHE A 88 10.49 -7.06 14.66
CA PHE A 88 10.63 -7.10 13.20
C PHE A 88 10.33 -5.74 12.52
N ARG A 89 9.92 -4.72 13.28
CA ARG A 89 9.60 -3.39 12.71
C ARG A 89 10.76 -2.71 12.00
N GLN A 90 11.99 -3.02 12.40
CA GLN A 90 13.21 -2.51 11.76
C GLN A 90 13.32 -2.88 10.27
N MET A 91 12.61 -3.93 9.82
CA MET A 91 12.56 -4.30 8.40
C MET A 91 11.81 -3.25 7.55
N HIS A 92 11.08 -2.33 8.19
CA HIS A 92 10.32 -1.24 7.56
C HIS A 92 10.96 0.13 7.82
N ASP A 93 12.19 0.19 8.32
CA ASP A 93 12.92 1.46 8.50
C ASP A 93 12.98 2.21 7.16
N GLY A 94 12.59 3.49 7.15
CA GLY A 94 12.49 4.30 5.92
C GLY A 94 11.13 4.24 5.23
N LEU A 95 10.13 3.52 5.77
CA LEU A 95 8.78 3.46 5.21
C LEU A 95 8.11 4.85 5.14
N GLU A 96 8.48 5.79 6.00
CA GLU A 96 8.01 7.19 5.94
C GLU A 96 8.44 7.94 4.67
N LEU A 97 9.35 7.36 3.88
CA LEU A 97 9.74 7.88 2.57
C LEU A 97 8.83 7.39 1.44
N ALA A 98 8.02 6.37 1.68
CA ALA A 98 7.15 5.76 0.67
C ALA A 98 5.87 6.56 0.43
N ASP A 99 5.44 6.60 -0.83
CA ASP A 99 4.17 7.20 -1.24
C ASP A 99 3.01 6.20 -1.14
N SER A 100 3.31 4.90 -1.31
CA SER A 100 2.36 3.81 -1.09
C SER A 100 3.00 2.55 -0.53
N TYR A 101 2.19 1.75 0.17
CA TYR A 101 2.60 0.51 0.82
C TYR A 101 1.52 -0.54 0.65
N ALA A 102 1.90 -1.79 0.38
CA ALA A 102 0.98 -2.92 0.32
C ALA A 102 1.47 -4.09 1.17
N PHE A 103 0.56 -4.79 1.84
CA PHE A 103 0.83 -6.10 2.40
C PHE A 103 -0.40 -7.00 2.32
N ASN A 104 -0.19 -8.33 2.41
CA ASN A 104 -1.26 -9.30 2.17
C ASN A 104 -1.55 -10.08 3.44
N PRO A 105 -2.59 -9.70 4.20
CA PRO A 105 -3.07 -10.49 5.32
C PRO A 105 -3.31 -11.97 4.97
N HIS A 106 -3.76 -12.25 3.74
CA HIS A 106 -4.00 -13.63 3.30
C HIS A 106 -2.73 -14.49 3.17
N LYS A 107 -1.53 -13.90 3.24
CA LYS A 107 -0.28 -14.65 3.20
C LYS A 107 0.13 -15.14 4.59
N TRP A 108 0.22 -14.23 5.56
CA TRP A 108 0.84 -14.54 6.85
C TRP A 108 0.06 -14.05 8.07
N MET A 109 -1.22 -13.70 7.90
CA MET A 109 -2.11 -13.24 8.98
C MET A 109 -3.31 -14.18 9.21
N PHE A 110 -3.29 -15.39 8.65
CA PHE A 110 -4.38 -16.38 8.76
C PHE A 110 -5.74 -15.87 8.25
N VAL A 111 -5.72 -14.96 7.28
CA VAL A 111 -6.92 -14.44 6.60
C VAL A 111 -7.12 -15.24 5.31
N ASN A 112 -8.37 -15.53 4.95
CA ASN A 112 -8.65 -16.28 3.71
C ASN A 112 -8.43 -15.41 2.46
N PHE A 113 -8.12 -16.05 1.34
CA PHE A 113 -8.03 -15.37 0.04
C PHE A 113 -9.42 -14.85 -0.40
N ASP A 114 -9.54 -13.66 -0.99
CA ASP A 114 -8.52 -12.63 -1.21
C ASP A 114 -8.57 -11.54 -0.12
N CYS A 115 -7.39 -11.12 0.35
CA CYS A 115 -7.25 -9.95 1.25
C CYS A 115 -5.89 -9.25 1.13
N ASP A 116 -5.89 -8.05 0.57
CA ASP A 116 -4.71 -7.20 0.37
C ASP A 116 -5.00 -5.82 0.98
N CYS A 117 -4.04 -5.26 1.71
CA CYS A 117 -4.16 -3.97 2.33
C CYS A 117 -3.20 -2.99 1.67
N PHE A 118 -3.78 -2.00 0.97
CA PHE A 118 -3.07 -0.95 0.28
C PHE A 118 -3.22 0.39 1.02
N TYR A 119 -2.09 1.03 1.30
CA TYR A 119 -1.99 2.31 1.98
C TYR A 119 -1.32 3.33 1.06
N VAL A 120 -1.77 4.58 1.13
CA VAL A 120 -1.16 5.71 0.43
C VAL A 120 -0.94 6.83 1.43
N ALA A 121 0.23 7.47 1.37
CA ALA A 121 0.55 8.62 2.22
C ALA A 121 -0.34 9.83 1.88
N ASP A 122 -0.64 10.00 0.59
CA ASP A 122 -1.58 10.99 0.08
C ASP A 122 -2.60 10.32 -0.85
N ARG A 123 -3.89 10.40 -0.51
CA ARG A 123 -4.97 9.84 -1.33
C ARG A 123 -5.26 10.63 -2.61
N ARG A 124 -4.84 11.90 -2.71
CA ARG A 124 -5.23 12.79 -3.83
C ARG A 124 -4.78 12.27 -5.20
N PRO A 125 -3.54 11.76 -5.40
CA PRO A 125 -3.12 11.21 -6.69
C PRO A 125 -3.92 9.97 -7.09
N LEU A 126 -4.20 9.08 -6.14
CA LEU A 126 -5.02 7.88 -6.35
C LEU A 126 -6.43 8.25 -6.81
N LEU A 127 -7.11 9.11 -6.04
CA LEU A 127 -8.46 9.57 -6.38
C LEU A 127 -8.48 10.28 -7.73
N ARG A 128 -7.47 11.12 -8.05
CA ARG A 128 -7.39 11.79 -9.35
C ARG A 128 -7.26 10.79 -10.51
N ALA A 129 -6.54 9.69 -10.29
CA ALA A 129 -6.32 8.67 -11.31
C ALA A 129 -7.54 7.76 -11.53
N LEU A 130 -8.30 7.46 -10.48
CA LEU A 130 -9.35 6.44 -10.51
C LEU A 130 -10.78 6.98 -10.44
N SER A 131 -10.98 8.21 -9.94
CA SER A 131 -12.34 8.74 -9.75
C SER A 131 -13.04 8.94 -11.07
N VAL A 132 -14.18 8.28 -11.22
CA VAL A 132 -15.15 8.53 -12.27
C VAL A 132 -16.48 8.77 -11.55
N LEU A 133 -17.04 9.99 -11.68
CA LEU A 133 -18.29 10.37 -11.00
C LEU A 133 -19.46 10.54 -11.99
N PRO A 134 -20.14 9.44 -12.35
CA PRO A 134 -21.44 9.52 -13.01
C PRO A 134 -22.47 10.29 -12.18
N ASP A 135 -23.42 10.94 -12.85
CA ASP A 135 -24.45 11.73 -12.15
C ASP A 135 -25.32 10.89 -11.20
N TYR A 136 -25.57 9.62 -11.54
CA TYR A 136 -26.38 8.71 -10.71
C TYR A 136 -25.69 8.28 -9.40
N LEU A 137 -24.40 8.58 -9.25
CA LEU A 137 -23.60 8.26 -8.07
C LEU A 137 -23.34 9.46 -7.16
N ARG A 138 -23.84 10.64 -7.53
CA ARG A 138 -23.72 11.87 -6.74
C ARG A 138 -24.62 11.80 -5.52
N ASN A 139 -24.04 12.07 -4.36
CA ASN A 139 -24.79 12.22 -3.12
C ASN A 139 -24.15 13.33 -2.27
N ARG A 140 -24.92 13.85 -1.30
CA ARG A 140 -24.46 14.97 -0.45
C ARG A 140 -23.30 14.57 0.47
N ALA A 141 -23.27 13.34 0.96
CA ALA A 141 -22.22 12.87 1.87
C ALA A 141 -20.85 12.88 1.15
N SER A 142 -20.76 12.31 -0.05
CA SER A 142 -19.54 12.35 -0.87
C SER A 142 -19.09 13.78 -1.20
N GLN A 143 -20.05 14.67 -1.52
CA GLN A 143 -19.76 16.07 -1.84
C GLN A 143 -19.27 16.88 -0.64
N SER A 144 -19.74 16.55 0.57
CA SER A 144 -19.29 17.17 1.81
C SER A 144 -17.88 16.74 2.23
N GLY A 145 -17.37 15.64 1.68
CA GLY A 145 -16.09 15.06 2.08
C GLY A 145 -16.12 14.32 3.44
N GLU A 146 -17.31 14.16 4.04
CA GLU A 146 -17.53 13.45 5.31
C GLU A 146 -17.31 11.94 5.20
N VAL A 147 -17.36 11.38 3.99
CA VAL A 147 -17.23 9.95 3.73
C VAL A 147 -16.12 9.66 2.72
N VAL A 148 -15.55 8.46 2.84
CA VAL A 148 -14.62 7.92 1.85
C VAL A 148 -15.37 6.93 0.96
N ASP A 149 -15.53 7.30 -0.31
CA ASP A 149 -16.08 6.39 -1.32
C ASP A 149 -14.98 5.44 -1.81
N PHE A 150 -14.96 4.22 -1.27
CA PHE A 150 -13.94 3.22 -1.64
C PHE A 150 -13.98 2.82 -3.12
N ARG A 151 -15.08 3.06 -3.84
CA ARG A 151 -15.13 2.87 -5.30
C ARG A 151 -14.02 3.61 -6.05
N ASP A 152 -13.60 4.76 -5.52
CA ASP A 152 -12.59 5.62 -6.14
C ASP A 152 -11.16 5.18 -5.74
N TRP A 153 -11.03 4.06 -5.02
CA TRP A 153 -9.76 3.47 -4.55
C TRP A 153 -9.38 2.19 -5.29
N HIS A 154 -10.19 1.71 -6.23
CA HIS A 154 -9.92 0.49 -6.99
C HIS A 154 -10.45 0.58 -8.43
N ILE A 155 -10.12 -0.41 -9.26
CA ILE A 155 -10.47 -0.42 -10.69
C ILE A 155 -11.97 -0.72 -10.94
N PRO A 156 -12.59 -1.72 -10.27
CA PRO A 156 -14.02 -2.01 -10.48
C PRO A 156 -14.91 -0.90 -9.92
N LEU A 157 -16.14 -0.74 -10.42
CA LEU A 157 -17.10 0.22 -9.82
C LEU A 157 -17.68 -0.29 -8.49
N GLY A 158 -17.96 -1.59 -8.41
CA GLY A 158 -18.44 -2.26 -7.20
C GLY A 158 -17.26 -2.88 -6.45
N PRO A 159 -16.92 -2.42 -5.23
CA PRO A 159 -15.95 -3.12 -4.41
C PRO A 159 -16.45 -4.53 -4.07
N PRO A 160 -15.59 -5.56 -4.03
CA PRO A 160 -15.88 -6.73 -3.22
C PRO A 160 -16.07 -6.29 -1.76
N LEU A 161 -16.92 -6.98 -1.02
CA LEU A 161 -17.13 -6.67 0.39
C LEU A 161 -15.76 -6.68 1.12
N PRO A 162 -15.48 -5.69 1.98
CA PRO A 162 -14.27 -5.71 2.80
C PRO A 162 -14.17 -7.05 3.54
N CYS A 163 -12.96 -7.60 3.65
CA CYS A 163 -12.75 -8.86 4.35
C CYS A 163 -13.32 -8.77 5.77
N PRO A 164 -14.34 -9.57 6.14
CA PRO A 164 -14.98 -9.45 7.45
C PRO A 164 -14.03 -9.84 8.61
N GLU A 165 -12.94 -10.54 8.30
CA GLU A 165 -11.88 -10.91 9.24
C GLU A 165 -10.98 -9.72 9.59
N ILE A 166 -11.00 -8.63 8.80
CA ILE A 166 -10.23 -7.41 9.03
C ILE A 166 -11.16 -6.20 9.12
N VAL A 167 -11.23 -5.61 10.32
CA VAL A 167 -11.93 -4.34 10.52
C VAL A 167 -10.91 -3.20 10.47
N VAL A 168 -10.88 -2.48 9.34
CA VAL A 168 -10.12 -1.23 9.24
C VAL A 168 -10.85 -0.18 10.08
N ARG A 169 -10.25 0.21 11.21
CA ARG A 169 -10.73 1.32 12.04
C ARG A 169 -9.97 2.58 11.67
N ASP A 170 -10.67 3.69 11.55
CA ASP A 170 -10.04 5.00 11.40
C ASP A 170 -9.13 5.27 12.62
N PRO A 171 -7.82 5.54 12.43
CA PRO A 171 -6.92 5.89 13.51
C PRO A 171 -7.39 7.11 14.32
N GLN A 172 -8.13 8.04 13.71
CA GLN A 172 -8.71 9.19 14.40
C GLN A 172 -9.89 8.83 15.31
N LEU A 173 -10.49 7.65 15.12
CA LEU A 173 -11.56 7.09 15.95
C LEU A 173 -11.04 6.09 16.99
N TRP A 174 -9.71 5.87 17.06
CA TRP A 174 -9.11 4.97 18.04
C TRP A 174 -8.95 5.65 19.40
N HIS A 175 -9.66 5.14 20.40
CA HIS A 175 -9.42 5.44 21.81
C HIS A 175 -8.87 4.20 22.52
N PRO A 176 -7.86 4.35 23.40
CA PRO A 176 -7.33 3.24 24.20
C PRO A 176 -8.42 2.78 25.20
N GLY A 177 -9.24 1.83 24.77
CA GLY A 177 -10.43 1.36 25.49
C GLY A 177 -11.51 0.74 24.59
N ALA A 178 -11.46 0.95 23.27
CA ALA A 178 -12.47 0.45 22.32
C ALA A 178 -12.30 -1.04 21.90
N ALA A 179 -11.43 -1.79 22.59
CA ALA A 179 -11.13 -3.18 22.30
C ALA A 179 -11.63 -4.09 23.44
N ALA A 180 -12.95 -4.26 23.56
CA ALA A 180 -13.55 -5.33 24.38
C ALA A 180 -15.06 -5.59 24.15
N GLU A 181 -15.72 -5.07 23.12
CA GLU A 181 -17.11 -5.45 22.85
C GLU A 181 -17.21 -6.25 21.55
N ASP A 182 -17.31 -7.56 21.73
CA ASP A 182 -17.64 -8.55 20.69
C ASP A 182 -19.08 -8.30 20.16
N PRO A 183 -19.26 -8.02 18.85
CA PRO A 183 -20.58 -7.83 18.24
C PRO A 183 -21.52 -9.04 18.40
N LEU A 184 -21.00 -10.25 18.69
CA LEU A 184 -21.79 -11.47 18.85
C LEU A 184 -22.52 -11.55 20.20
N THR A 185 -22.09 -10.79 21.21
CA THR A 185 -22.74 -10.81 22.54
C THR A 185 -24.07 -10.04 22.58
N ARG A 186 -24.42 -9.24 21.56
CA ARG A 186 -25.68 -8.48 21.50
C ARG A 186 -26.92 -9.26 21.10
N ARG A 187 -26.83 -10.53 20.66
CA ARG A 187 -27.99 -11.29 20.14
C ARG A 187 -28.61 -12.32 21.08
N VAL A 188 -28.12 -12.50 22.30
CA VAL A 188 -28.71 -13.48 23.25
C VAL A 188 -29.03 -12.80 24.57
N GLY A 189 -30.15 -12.07 24.62
CA GLY A 189 -30.55 -11.45 25.89
C GLY A 189 -31.73 -10.49 25.81
N ARG A 190 -32.87 -10.92 25.26
CA ARG A 190 -34.20 -10.32 25.57
C ARG A 190 -35.32 -11.16 24.95
N SER A 191 -35.72 -12.21 25.66
CA SER A 191 -37.04 -12.84 25.58
C SER A 191 -37.11 -13.91 26.67
N VAL A 192 -37.64 -13.55 27.84
CA VAL A 192 -38.53 -14.33 28.72
C VAL A 192 -38.79 -13.42 29.93
N ARG A 193 -39.95 -12.76 29.92
CA ARG A 193 -40.85 -12.52 31.06
C ARG A 193 -42.11 -11.86 30.54
#